data_AF-A0A8G2C6A4-F1
#
_entry.id   AF-A0A8G2C6A4-F1
#
_cell.length_a   1.000
_cell.length_b   1.000
_cell.length_c   1.000
_cell.angle_alpha   90.00
_cell.angle_beta   90.00
_cell.angle_gamma   90.00
#
_symmetry.space_group_name_H-M   'P 1'
#
loop_
_entity.id
_entity.type
_entity.pdbx_description
1 polymer ?
#
loop_
_entity_poly.entity_id
_entity_poly.type
_entity_poly.pdbx_seq_one_letter_code
_entity_poly.pdbx_strand_id
1 'polypeptide(L)'
;MPHAVLISDFDGTMTANDFYKLIAERLPPDALTTWEDYRKGSITHFEALRRIFGRLRASPEALDAILNETCSQIQNSRQPWHGFGQQAGR
;
A
#
# COMPACT_ATOMS: atom_id res chain seq x y z
N MET A 1 -7.71 -22.33 24.59
CA MET A 1 -7.21 -21.03 24.09
C MET A 1 -8.18 -20.54 23.02
N PRO A 2 -8.71 -19.31 23.08
CA PRO A 2 -9.49 -18.80 21.96
C PRO A 2 -8.55 -18.66 20.76
N HIS A 3 -8.97 -19.16 19.60
CA HIS A 3 -8.29 -18.88 18.35
C HIS A 3 -8.54 -17.41 18.01
N ALA A 4 -7.50 -16.58 18.07
CA ALA A 4 -7.57 -15.18 17.69
C ALA A 4 -7.05 -15.01 16.25
N VAL A 5 -7.70 -14.16 15.47
CA VAL A 5 -7.29 -13.79 14.11
C VAL A 5 -6.78 -12.35 14.15
N LEU A 6 -5.55 -12.14 13.67
CA LEU A 6 -5.01 -10.81 13.42
C LEU A 6 -5.30 -10.45 11.96
N ILE A 7 -5.98 -9.32 11.77
CA ILE A 7 -6.16 -8.70 10.46
C ILE A 7 -5.33 -7.43 10.46
N SER A 8 -4.36 -7.37 9.55
CA SER A 8 -3.53 -6.19 9.32
C SER A 8 -3.70 -5.76 7.88
N ASP A 9 -3.59 -4.45 7.69
CA ASP A 9 -3.28 -3.87 6.39
C ASP A 9 -1.84 -4.23 5.98
N PHE A 10 -1.53 -4.17 4.67
CA PHE A 10 -0.26 -4.62 4.11
C PHE A 10 0.68 -3.47 3.76
N ASP A 11 0.37 -2.66 2.75
CA ASP A 11 1.29 -1.67 2.24
C ASP A 11 1.27 -0.37 3.06
N GLY A 12 2.45 0.16 3.41
CA GLY A 12 2.56 1.28 4.36
C GLY A 12 2.34 0.90 5.84
N THR A 13 1.72 -0.26 6.10
CA THR A 13 1.60 -0.85 7.45
C THR A 13 2.70 -1.87 7.74
N MET A 14 2.80 -2.94 6.93
CA MET A 14 3.83 -3.98 7.03
C MET A 14 5.04 -3.69 6.14
N THR A 15 4.87 -2.90 5.08
CA THR A 15 5.96 -2.39 4.24
C THR A 15 6.27 -0.94 4.60
N ALA A 16 7.51 -0.51 4.40
CA ALA A 16 7.87 0.90 4.61
C ALA A 16 7.31 1.85 3.54
N ASN A 17 6.99 1.31 2.37
CA ASN A 17 6.43 2.06 1.26
C ASN A 17 5.00 1.62 0.98
N ASP A 18 4.13 2.58 0.76
CA ASP A 18 2.75 2.39 0.32
C ASP A 18 2.70 2.42 -1.22
N PHE A 19 2.00 1.46 -1.84
CA PHE A 19 1.97 1.33 -3.29
C PHE A 19 1.24 2.51 -3.96
N TYR A 20 0.13 2.95 -3.37
CA TYR A 20 -0.63 4.10 -3.84
C TYR A 20 0.19 5.37 -3.85
N LYS A 21 0.97 5.61 -2.79
CA LYS A 21 1.86 6.75 -2.69
C LYS A 21 2.91 6.71 -3.81
N LEU A 22 3.56 5.57 -4.03
CA LEU A 22 4.56 5.42 -5.09
C LEU A 22 3.96 5.66 -6.49
N ILE A 23 2.73 5.23 -6.74
CA ILE A 23 2.02 5.51 -7.99
C ILE A 23 1.70 7.01 -8.10
N ALA A 24 1.19 7.60 -7.03
CA ALA A 24 0.82 9.01 -6.98
C ALA A 24 2.00 9.94 -7.30
N GLU A 25 3.20 9.63 -6.81
CA GLU A 25 4.44 10.35 -7.11
C GLU A 25 4.85 10.30 -8.58
N ARG A 26 4.37 9.31 -9.34
CA ARG A 26 4.68 9.11 -10.77
C ARG A 26 3.58 9.65 -11.69
N LEU A 27 2.46 10.09 -11.14
CA LEU A 27 1.39 10.71 -11.89
C LEU A 27 1.61 12.23 -12.01
N PRO A 28 1.04 12.87 -13.06
CA PRO A 28 0.96 14.32 -13.12
C PRO A 28 0.33 14.90 -11.84
N PRO A 29 0.77 16.08 -11.34
CA PRO A 29 0.26 16.66 -10.09
C PRO A 29 -1.26 16.84 -10.05
N ASP A 30 -1.89 17.08 -11.20
CA ASP A 30 -3.34 17.25 -11.33
C ASP A 30 -4.12 15.92 -11.29
N ALA A 31 -3.46 14.77 -11.44
CA ALA A 31 -4.10 13.46 -11.38
C ALA A 31 -4.74 13.16 -10.02
N LEU A 32 -4.23 13.78 -8.95
CA LEU A 32 -4.74 13.61 -7.58
C LEU A 32 -5.87 14.59 -7.24
N THR A 33 -6.24 15.51 -8.13
CA THR A 33 -7.33 16.50 -7.88
C THR A 33 -8.66 15.82 -7.56
N THR A 34 -8.95 14.69 -8.20
CA THR A 34 -10.14 13.86 -7.93
C THR A 34 -10.15 13.27 -6.51
N TRP A 35 -9.00 13.13 -5.84
CA TRP A 35 -8.95 12.67 -4.46
C TRP A 35 -9.64 13.65 -3.50
N GLU A 36 -9.58 14.95 -3.79
CA GLU A 36 -10.30 15.96 -3.00
C GLU A 36 -11.82 15.86 -3.18
N ASP A 37 -12.31 15.46 -4.36
CA ASP A 37 -13.74 15.23 -4.57
C ASP A 37 -14.24 14.04 -3.74
N TYR A 38 -13.40 13.01 -3.58
CA TYR A 38 -13.67 11.91 -2.65
C TYR A 38 -13.65 12.38 -1.20
N ARG A 39 -12.64 13.17 -0.78
CA ARG A 39 -12.55 13.72 0.58
C ARG A 39 -13.74 14.60 0.95
N LYS A 40 -14.35 15.28 -0.04
CA LYS A 40 -15.58 16.07 0.11
C LYS A 40 -16.87 15.23 0.12
N GLY A 41 -16.79 13.93 -0.18
CA GLY A 41 -17.93 13.04 -0.29
C GLY A 41 -18.72 13.17 -1.60
N SER A 42 -18.20 13.91 -2.58
CA SER A 42 -18.86 14.14 -3.87
C SER A 42 -18.83 12.92 -4.80
N ILE A 43 -17.84 12.05 -4.62
CA ILE A 43 -17.69 10.79 -5.33
C ILE A 43 -17.28 9.67 -4.37
N THR A 44 -17.50 8.42 -4.77
CA THR A 44 -17.09 7.26 -3.97
C THR A 44 -15.58 7.04 -4.03
N HIS A 45 -15.05 6.32 -3.04
CA HIS A 45 -13.65 5.88 -3.05
C HIS A 45 -13.30 5.13 -4.34
N PHE A 46 -14.13 4.17 -4.76
CA PHE A 46 -13.91 3.41 -6.00
C PHE A 46 -13.89 4.28 -7.25
N GLU A 47 -14.75 5.30 -7.33
CA GLU A 47 -14.76 6.22 -8.47
C GLU A 47 -13.50 7.09 -8.49
N ALA A 48 -13.02 7.54 -7.31
CA ALA A 48 -11.75 8.26 -7.23
C ALA A 48 -10.58 7.39 -7.69
N LEU A 49 -10.52 6.14 -7.22
CA LEU A 49 -9.49 5.18 -7.64
C LEU A 49 -9.52 4.92 -9.14
N ARG A 50 -10.71 4.65 -9.70
CA ARG A 50 -10.90 4.42 -11.13
C ARG A 50 -10.37 5.60 -11.97
N ARG A 51 -10.66 6.84 -11.55
CA ARG A 51 -10.22 8.05 -12.24
C ARG A 51 -8.70 8.27 -12.13
N ILE A 52 -8.13 8.10 -10.93
CA ILE A 52 -6.69 8.25 -10.68
C ILE A 52 -5.92 7.21 -11.50
N PHE A 53 -6.25 5.93 -11.37
CA PHE A 53 -5.56 4.87 -12.09
C PHE A 53 -5.87 4.85 -13.59
N GLY A 54 -7.03 5.34 -14.02
CA GLY A 54 -7.33 5.51 -15.45
C GLY A 54 -6.38 6.48 -16.16
N ARG A 55 -5.70 7.36 -15.40
CA ARG A 55 -4.66 8.26 -15.91
C ARG A 55 -3.27 7.64 -15.93
N LEU A 56 -3.07 6.50 -15.26
CA LEU A 56 -1.79 5.82 -15.25
C LEU A 56 -1.46 5.29 -16.66
N ARG A 57 -0.33 5.72 -17.20
CA ARG A 57 0.25 5.22 -18.44
C ARG A 57 1.59 4.58 -18.12
N ALA A 58 1.55 3.31 -17.73
CA ALA A 58 2.72 2.52 -17.36
C ALA A 58 2.69 1.17 -18.09
N SER A 59 3.87 0.65 -18.45
CA SER A 59 3.99 -0.72 -18.92
C SER A 59 3.89 -1.70 -17.73
N PRO A 60 3.54 -2.97 -17.96
CA PRO A 60 3.53 -3.98 -16.90
C PRO A 60 4.85 -4.04 -16.12
N GLU A 61 5.98 -3.90 -16.80
CA GLU A 61 7.31 -3.95 -16.18
C GLU A 61 7.54 -2.76 -15.24
N ALA A 62 7.02 -1.58 -15.60
CA ALA A 62 7.08 -0.41 -14.74
C ALA A 62 6.19 -0.58 -13.49
N LEU A 63 5.03 -1.24 -13.62
CA LEU A 63 4.19 -1.61 -12.48
C LEU A 63 4.86 -2.64 -11.58
N ASP A 64 5.49 -3.67 -12.15
CA ASP A 64 6.23 -4.69 -11.40
C ASP A 64 7.39 -4.08 -10.61
N ALA A 65 8.09 -3.11 -11.20
CA ALA A 65 9.15 -2.38 -10.49
C ALA A 65 8.62 -1.66 -9.24
N ILE A 66 7.43 -1.07 -9.32
CA ILE A 66 6.79 -0.38 -8.18
C ILE A 66 6.33 -1.39 -7.14
N LEU A 67 5.74 -2.52 -7.54
CA LEU A 67 5.36 -3.60 -6.63
C LEU A 67 6.57 -4.16 -5.86
N ASN A 68 7.70 -4.33 -6.57
CA ASN A 68 8.96 -4.74 -5.96
C ASN A 68 9.50 -3.68 -4.98
N GLU A 69 9.35 -2.40 -5.31
CA GLU A 69 9.73 -1.29 -4.42
C GLU A 69 8.91 -1.31 -3.12
N THR A 70 7.60 -1.55 -3.20
CA THR A 70 6.71 -1.76 -2.05
C THR A 70 7.21 -2.90 -1.16
N CYS A 71 7.65 -4.01 -1.75
CA CYS A 71 8.03 -5.22 -1.00
C CYS A 71 9.51 -5.33 -0.64
N SER A 72 10.35 -4.39 -1.08
CA SER A 72 11.82 -4.47 -1.04
C SER A 72 12.40 -4.76 0.34
N GLN A 73 11.78 -4.27 1.41
CA GLN A 73 12.25 -4.48 2.79
C GLN A 73 11.79 -5.81 3.41
N ILE A 74 10.65 -6.34 2.98
CA ILE A 74 10.16 -7.66 3.41
C ILE A 74 10.97 -8.77 2.73
N GLN A 75 11.36 -8.58 1.46
CA GLN A 75 12.14 -9.58 0.71
C GLN A 75 13.59 -9.68 1.18
N ASN A 76 14.19 -8.56 1.60
CA ASN A 76 15.58 -8.50 2.09
C ASN A 76 15.72 -8.91 3.57
N SER A 77 14.62 -8.99 4.31
CA SER A 77 14.59 -9.42 5.71
C SER A 77 14.36 -10.93 5.85
N ARG A 78 15.13 -11.77 5.13
CA ARG A 78 15.28 -13.22 5.45
C ARG A 78 15.94 -13.46 6.83
N GLN A 79 15.59 -12.67 7.83
CA GLN A 79 15.60 -13.08 9.22
C GLN A 79 14.45 -14.07 9.41
N PRO A 80 14.68 -15.23 10.06
CA PRO A 80 13.60 -16.11 10.47
C PRO A 80 12.55 -15.30 11.25
N TRP A 81 11.28 -15.53 10.95
CA TRP A 81 10.17 -14.98 11.74
C TRP A 81 10.33 -15.39 13.21
N HIS A 82 10.80 -14.48 14.06
CA HIS A 82 10.78 -14.62 15.51
C HIS A 82 9.48 -13.97 15.99
N GLY A 83 8.41 -14.77 16.11
CA GLY A 83 7.07 -14.28 16.43
C GLY A 83 7.00 -13.34 17.64
N PHE A 84 5.94 -12.53 17.69
CA PHE A 84 5.65 -11.64 18.80
C PHE A 84 5.47 -12.42 20.12
N GLY A 85 6.28 -12.10 21.13
CA GLY A 85 5.98 -12.36 22.53
C GLY A 85 6.66 -13.58 23.15
N GLN A 86 7.91 -13.42 23.60
CA GLN A 86 8.42 -14.10 24.79
C GLN A 86 8.99 -13.08 25.77
N GLN A 87 8.13 -12.24 26.36
CA GLN A 87 8.40 -11.63 27.67
C GLN A 87 7.10 -11.56 28.47
N ALA A 88 6.69 -12.71 29.00
CA ALA A 88 5.87 -12.78 30.18
C ALA A 88 6.33 -14.00 30.99
N GLY A 89 7.02 -13.75 32.10
CA GLY A 89 7.25 -14.76 33.14
C GLY A 89 8.69 -14.98 33.60
N ARG A 90 9.28 -14.02 34.30
CA ARG A 90 9.57 -14.10 35.75
C ARG A 90 10.29 -12.85 36.24
#